data_AF-A0A450TW13-F1
#
_entry.id   AF-A0A450TW13-F1
#
_cell.length_a   1.000
_cell.length_b   1.000
_cell.length_c   1.000
_cell.angle_alpha   90.00
_cell.angle_beta   90.00
_cell.angle_gamma   90.00
#
_symmetry.space_group_name_H-M   'P 1'
#
loop_
_entity.id
_entity.type
_entity.pdbx_description
1 polymer ?
#
loop_
_entity_poly.entity_id
_entity_poly.type
_entity_poly.pdbx_seq_one_letter_code
_entity_poly.pdbx_strand_id
1 'polypeptide(L)'
;MNFNCYIDEAGDEGINTGGSRWFLIGGVLVRKADDLAISRAVDRVKALIGQRDGRKPLHWRELNRSHNKRLAVMREFGDLPFDFVLCAVDKDRLVEKKVFKQKQRLYNYLTRILVERISWRVRDLTDGKGYADLYFESRSNMSYRALEDYLERVKADPSSELVANVIGKPIPRTGQECKNLQIVDACAGACFAALEPNDYGMTDQSYVTFLRERFYRRKGNLSDYGFKLLPHDGAAEFAGDNMDQGAINRESEPQAPGSHTSKGAAVGLTAWSLSRACSLLRNRLYLTRLSKITPSFLCEVDPGFYPGSTPISPTTDR
;
A
#
# COMPACT_ATOMS: atom_id res chain seq x y z
N MET A 1 20.99 9.90 -0.22
CA MET A 1 19.85 10.15 0.71
C MET A 1 19.15 8.82 0.91
N ASN A 2 18.97 8.39 2.16
CA ASN A 2 18.49 7.05 2.47
C ASN A 2 17.21 7.11 3.29
N PHE A 3 16.41 6.05 3.20
CA PHE A 3 15.08 5.96 3.78
C PHE A 3 14.90 4.67 4.58
N ASN A 4 13.92 4.71 5.49
CA ASN A 4 13.29 3.55 6.08
C ASN A 4 11.85 3.52 5.57
N CYS A 5 11.38 2.38 5.11
CA CYS A 5 9.98 2.16 4.79
C CYS A 5 9.38 1.19 5.80
N TYR A 6 8.35 1.62 6.51
CA TYR A 6 7.61 0.82 7.48
C TYR A 6 6.33 0.31 6.85
N ILE A 7 6.10 -1.00 6.91
CA ILE A 7 5.05 -1.70 6.18
C ILE A 7 4.18 -2.47 7.15
N ASP A 8 2.87 -2.26 7.05
CA ASP A 8 1.85 -3.00 7.80
C ASP A 8 0.58 -3.16 6.95
N GLU A 9 -0.28 -4.08 7.35
CA GLU A 9 -1.53 -4.41 6.68
C GLU A 9 -2.77 -3.94 7.45
N ALA A 10 -3.90 -3.86 6.74
CA ALA A 10 -5.20 -3.72 7.38
C ALA A 10 -6.25 -4.60 6.69
N GLY A 11 -7.12 -5.20 7.50
CA GLY A 11 -8.07 -6.21 7.05
C GLY A 11 -7.51 -7.62 7.08
N ASP A 12 -8.37 -8.59 6.82
CA ASP A 12 -8.04 -10.00 6.75
C ASP A 12 -7.61 -10.38 5.33
N GLU A 13 -6.51 -11.11 5.16
CA GLU A 13 -6.04 -11.58 3.85
C GLU A 13 -6.95 -12.69 3.28
N GLY A 14 -7.66 -13.41 4.14
CA GLY A 14 -8.46 -14.57 3.77
C GLY A 14 -9.56 -14.24 2.76
N ILE A 15 -9.68 -15.11 1.74
CA ILE A 15 -10.68 -14.99 0.67
C ILE A 15 -12.02 -15.69 1.04
N ASN A 16 -12.13 -16.26 2.24
CA ASN A 16 -13.31 -17.00 2.69
C ASN A 16 -14.40 -16.08 3.24
N THR A 17 -15.63 -16.59 3.31
CA THR A 17 -16.79 -15.91 3.92
C THR A 17 -16.54 -15.66 5.40
N GLY A 18 -16.58 -14.39 5.82
CA GLY A 18 -16.42 -13.96 7.22
C GLY A 18 -15.19 -13.08 7.49
N GLY A 19 -14.28 -12.94 6.53
CA GLY A 19 -13.22 -11.92 6.57
C GLY A 19 -13.72 -10.54 6.11
N SER A 20 -12.90 -9.50 6.29
CA SER A 20 -13.19 -8.17 5.73
C SER A 20 -13.40 -8.22 4.22
N ARG A 21 -14.12 -7.27 3.63
CA ARG A 21 -14.21 -7.14 2.18
C ARG A 21 -12.89 -6.63 1.60
N TRP A 22 -12.28 -5.66 2.25
CA TRP A 22 -11.03 -5.07 1.82
C TRP A 22 -9.82 -5.73 2.49
N PHE A 23 -8.73 -5.81 1.74
CA PHE A 23 -7.40 -6.09 2.28
C PHE A 23 -6.42 -5.03 1.77
N LEU A 24 -5.65 -4.45 2.69
CA LEU A 24 -4.77 -3.32 2.43
C LEU A 24 -3.35 -3.65 2.87
N ILE A 25 -2.37 -3.15 2.13
CA ILE A 25 -0.99 -3.04 2.59
C ILE A 25 -0.51 -1.60 2.39
N GLY A 26 0.07 -1.02 3.45
CA GLY A 26 0.54 0.36 3.47
C GLY A 26 2.04 0.43 3.72
N GLY A 27 2.67 1.48 3.20
CA GLY A 27 4.08 1.78 3.39
C GLY A 27 4.29 3.25 3.75
N VAL A 28 4.85 3.52 4.93
CA VAL A 28 5.28 4.86 5.38
C VAL A 28 6.79 4.99 5.13
N LEU A 29 7.15 5.85 4.18
CA LEU A 29 8.52 6.12 3.76
C LEU A 29 9.06 7.35 4.48
N VAL A 30 10.10 7.15 5.28
CA VAL A 30 10.72 8.16 6.14
C VAL A 30 12.18 8.33 5.76
N ARG A 31 12.67 9.58 5.71
CA ARG A 31 14.11 9.83 5.58
C ARG A 31 14.81 9.32 6.83
N LYS A 32 15.94 8.62 6.69
CA LYS A 32 16.72 8.14 7.85
C LYS A 32 17.10 9.27 8.82
N ALA A 33 17.31 10.48 8.31
CA ALA A 33 17.60 11.67 9.12
C ALA A 33 16.43 12.11 10.03
N ASP A 34 15.18 11.83 9.63
CA ASP A 34 13.97 12.25 10.35
C ASP A 34 13.36 11.11 11.19
N ASP A 35 13.91 9.90 11.10
CA ASP A 35 13.35 8.68 11.66
C ASP A 35 13.07 8.77 13.17
N LEU A 36 14.04 9.29 13.92
CA LEU A 36 13.91 9.51 15.36
C LEU A 36 12.90 10.62 15.68
N ALA A 37 12.82 11.67 14.86
CA ALA A 37 11.90 12.79 15.08
C ALA A 37 10.44 12.35 14.85
N ILE A 38 10.21 11.58 13.80
CA ILE A 38 8.90 11.01 13.45
C ILE A 38 8.47 9.98 14.51
N SER A 39 9.36 9.07 14.92
CA SER A 39 9.01 8.04 15.92
C SER A 39 8.60 8.61 17.28
N ARG A 40 9.12 9.78 17.66
CA ARG A 40 8.69 10.52 18.87
C ARG A 40 7.24 11.01 18.80
N ALA A 41 6.65 11.12 17.62
CA ALA A 41 5.23 11.49 17.48
C ALA A 41 4.30 10.46 18.14
N VAL A 42 4.68 9.18 18.13
CA VAL A 42 3.93 8.12 18.79
C VAL A 42 3.81 8.38 20.30
N ASP A 43 4.88 8.83 20.95
CA ASP A 43 4.86 9.14 22.39
C ASP A 43 3.95 10.34 22.68
N ARG A 44 4.01 11.38 21.83
CA ARG A 44 3.15 12.56 21.96
C ARG A 44 1.67 12.18 21.82
N VAL A 45 1.34 11.37 20.82
CA VAL A 45 -0.03 10.91 20.59
C VAL A 45 -0.51 10.04 21.74
N LYS A 46 0.31 9.11 22.25
CA LYS A 46 -0.04 8.29 23.42
C LYS A 46 -0.37 9.16 24.64
N ALA A 47 0.44 10.18 24.91
CA ALA A 47 0.17 11.14 25.97
C ALA A 47 -1.15 11.90 25.73
N LEU A 48 -1.36 12.40 24.51
CA LEU A 48 -2.56 13.14 24.11
C LEU A 48 -3.85 12.34 24.32
N ILE A 49 -3.86 11.05 23.95
CA ILE A 49 -5.05 10.19 24.08
C ILE A 49 -5.19 9.53 25.46
N GLY A 50 -4.30 9.86 26.40
CA GLY A 50 -4.28 9.33 27.76
C GLY A 50 -3.90 7.86 27.87
N GLN A 51 -3.10 7.32 26.92
CA GLN A 51 -2.57 5.96 27.00
C GLN A 51 -1.45 5.92 28.04
N ARG A 52 -1.80 5.47 29.26
CA ARG A 52 -0.92 5.52 30.45
C ARG A 52 0.27 4.57 30.38
N ASP A 53 0.10 3.40 29.76
CA ASP A 53 1.20 2.47 29.56
C ASP A 53 1.97 2.84 28.29
N GLY A 54 3.12 3.50 28.49
CA GLY A 54 4.01 3.89 27.40
C GLY A 54 4.67 2.71 26.68
N ARG A 55 4.78 1.53 27.33
CA ARG A 55 5.34 0.32 26.71
C ARG A 55 4.34 -0.36 25.79
N LYS A 56 3.05 -0.28 26.11
CA LYS A 56 2.00 -0.79 25.24
C LYS A 56 2.06 -0.09 23.87
N PRO A 57 2.18 -0.80 22.75
CA PRO A 57 2.09 -0.20 21.43
C PRO A 57 0.76 0.52 21.21
N LEU A 58 0.75 1.55 20.38
CA LEU A 58 -0.44 2.17 19.85
C LEU A 58 -0.93 1.28 18.69
N HIS A 59 -2.14 0.72 18.84
CA HIS A 59 -2.79 -0.07 17.80
C HIS A 59 -4.09 0.59 17.37
N TRP A 60 -4.27 0.83 16.07
CA TRP A 60 -5.44 1.50 15.51
C TRP A 60 -6.75 0.81 15.92
N ARG A 61 -6.75 -0.52 15.90
CA ARG A 61 -7.91 -1.34 16.28
C ARG A 61 -8.38 -1.10 17.72
N GLU A 62 -7.47 -0.75 18.62
CA GLU A 62 -7.84 -0.46 20.02
C GLU A 62 -8.49 0.91 20.18
N LEU A 63 -8.34 1.79 19.19
CA LEU A 63 -8.95 3.12 19.16
C LEU A 63 -10.39 3.11 18.64
N ASN A 64 -10.91 1.97 18.17
CA ASN A 64 -12.27 1.84 17.60
C ASN A 64 -13.38 2.36 18.52
N ARG A 65 -13.14 2.35 19.84
CA ARG A 65 -14.11 2.82 20.84
C ARG A 65 -14.19 4.34 20.96
N SER A 66 -13.34 5.10 20.26
CA SER A 66 -13.34 6.57 20.33
C SER A 66 -12.94 7.21 18.99
N HIS A 67 -13.95 7.69 18.27
CA HIS A 67 -13.79 8.48 17.05
C HIS A 67 -12.86 9.69 17.26
N ASN A 68 -13.05 10.44 18.35
CA ASN A 68 -12.25 11.63 18.65
C ASN A 68 -10.77 11.30 18.87
N LYS A 69 -10.44 10.16 19.50
CA LYS A 69 -9.05 9.73 19.66
C LYS A 69 -8.41 9.41 18.31
N ARG A 70 -9.13 8.74 17.41
CA ARG A 70 -8.66 8.47 16.05
C ARG A 70 -8.40 9.76 15.26
N LEU A 71 -9.32 10.74 15.34
CA LEU A 71 -9.11 12.05 14.72
C LEU A 71 -7.87 12.75 15.28
N ALA A 72 -7.67 12.73 16.60
CA ALA A 72 -6.50 13.32 17.25
C ALA A 72 -5.19 12.65 16.81
N VAL A 73 -5.16 11.32 16.73
CA VAL A 73 -4.00 10.56 16.23
C VAL A 73 -3.68 10.93 14.79
N MET A 74 -4.69 10.93 13.91
CA MET A 74 -4.47 11.19 12.49
C MET A 74 -4.10 12.63 12.20
N ARG A 75 -4.61 13.58 12.97
CA ARG A 75 -4.18 14.98 12.90
C ARG A 75 -2.69 15.11 13.20
N GLU A 76 -2.22 14.53 14.30
CA GLU A 76 -0.80 14.58 14.68
C GLU A 76 0.10 13.87 13.64
N PHE A 77 -0.35 12.75 13.08
CA PHE A 77 0.43 12.01 12.08
C PHE A 77 0.40 12.68 10.70
N GLY A 78 -0.69 13.34 10.31
CA GLY A 78 -0.83 14.03 9.03
C GLY A 78 0.16 15.17 8.82
N ASP A 79 0.64 15.77 9.91
CA ASP A 79 1.61 16.87 9.90
C ASP A 79 3.08 16.40 9.83
N LEU A 80 3.35 15.09 9.90
CA LEU A 80 4.72 14.56 9.90
C LEU A 80 5.32 14.51 8.48
N PRO A 81 6.65 14.69 8.35
CA PRO A 81 7.31 14.73 7.05
C PRO A 81 7.64 13.33 6.50
N PHE A 82 6.62 12.52 6.21
CA PHE A 82 6.74 11.24 5.50
C PHE A 82 5.98 11.22 4.19
N ASP A 83 6.30 10.26 3.33
CA ASP A 83 5.47 9.86 2.19
C ASP A 83 4.74 8.56 2.51
N PHE A 84 3.51 8.41 2.02
CA PHE A 84 2.67 7.24 2.23
C PHE A 84 2.24 6.61 0.90
N VAL A 85 2.31 5.29 0.83
CA VAL A 85 1.83 4.50 -0.30
C VAL A 85 0.87 3.45 0.26
N LEU A 86 -0.28 3.29 -0.38
CA LEU A 86 -1.28 2.29 -0.03
C LEU A 86 -1.67 1.49 -1.27
N CYS A 87 -1.73 0.17 -1.12
CA CYS A 87 -2.37 -0.72 -2.08
C CYS A 87 -3.54 -1.42 -1.40
N ALA A 88 -4.73 -1.35 -2.00
CA ALA A 88 -5.95 -1.93 -1.45
C ALA A 88 -6.64 -2.81 -2.49
N VAL A 89 -7.17 -3.94 -2.06
CA VAL A 89 -7.93 -4.86 -2.91
C VAL A 89 -9.34 -5.05 -2.37
N ASP A 90 -10.33 -4.86 -3.24
CA ASP A 90 -11.71 -5.24 -3.02
C ASP A 90 -11.87 -6.73 -3.34
N LYS A 91 -11.86 -7.57 -2.30
CA LYS A 91 -11.89 -9.02 -2.47
C LYS A 91 -13.20 -9.51 -3.09
N ASP A 92 -14.26 -8.71 -3.05
CA ASP A 92 -15.53 -9.06 -3.70
C ASP A 92 -15.49 -8.93 -5.21
N ARG A 93 -14.62 -8.05 -5.73
CA ARG A 93 -14.46 -7.80 -7.16
C ARG A 93 -13.37 -8.65 -7.80
N LEU A 94 -12.71 -9.52 -7.04
CA LEU A 94 -11.74 -10.48 -7.56
C LEU A 94 -12.46 -11.55 -8.39
N VAL A 95 -12.09 -11.66 -9.67
CA VAL A 95 -12.64 -12.67 -10.60
C VAL A 95 -12.14 -14.07 -10.22
N GLU A 96 -10.84 -14.22 -9.98
CA GLU A 96 -10.19 -15.51 -9.70
C GLU A 96 -9.85 -15.70 -8.22
N LYS A 97 -10.87 -15.60 -7.35
CA LYS A 97 -10.72 -15.79 -5.89
C LYS A 97 -9.95 -17.06 -5.51
N LYS A 98 -10.07 -18.14 -6.28
CA LYS A 98 -9.42 -19.44 -6.02
C LYS A 98 -7.89 -19.34 -6.02
N VAL A 99 -7.30 -18.51 -6.89
CA VAL A 99 -5.86 -18.32 -6.97
C VAL A 99 -5.34 -17.73 -5.65
N PHE A 100 -6.05 -16.75 -5.11
CA PHE A 100 -5.71 -16.07 -3.86
C PHE A 100 -6.06 -16.84 -2.58
N LYS A 101 -6.67 -18.04 -2.68
CA LYS A 101 -6.84 -18.93 -1.51
C LYS A 101 -5.53 -19.59 -1.10
N GLN A 102 -4.52 -19.60 -1.97
CA GLN A 102 -3.19 -20.08 -1.63
C GLN A 102 -2.56 -19.18 -0.57
N LYS A 103 -1.94 -19.80 0.43
CA LYS A 103 -1.35 -19.11 1.58
C LYS A 103 -0.39 -18.01 1.10
N GLN A 104 -0.53 -16.80 1.65
CA GLN A 104 0.32 -15.63 1.38
C GLN A 104 0.32 -15.10 -0.06
N ARG A 105 -0.48 -15.67 -0.97
CA ARG A 105 -0.42 -15.27 -2.38
C ARG A 105 -0.98 -13.87 -2.59
N LEU A 106 -2.08 -13.52 -1.92
CA LEU A 106 -2.64 -12.17 -2.00
C LEU A 106 -1.71 -11.16 -1.36
N TYR A 107 -1.15 -11.48 -0.18
CA TYR A 107 -0.17 -10.66 0.50
C TYR A 107 1.05 -10.37 -0.37
N ASN A 108 1.66 -11.42 -0.96
CA ASN A 108 2.84 -11.28 -1.81
C ASN A 108 2.54 -10.42 -3.05
N TYR A 109 1.39 -10.65 -3.69
CA TYR A 109 0.97 -9.86 -4.85
C TYR A 109 0.79 -8.37 -4.50
N LEU A 110 0.08 -8.04 -3.41
CA LEU A 110 -0.05 -6.65 -2.97
C LEU A 110 1.30 -6.06 -2.54
N THR A 111 2.17 -6.85 -1.91
CA THR A 111 3.50 -6.43 -1.50
C THR A 111 4.37 -6.07 -2.70
N ARG A 112 4.35 -6.87 -3.79
CA ARG A 112 5.02 -6.52 -5.05
C ARG A 112 4.58 -5.14 -5.53
N ILE A 113 3.28 -4.91 -5.64
CA ILE A 113 2.70 -3.65 -6.13
C ILE A 113 3.14 -2.48 -5.24
N LEU A 114 3.08 -2.66 -3.92
CA LEU A 114 3.52 -1.66 -2.94
C LEU A 114 5.00 -1.33 -3.09
N VAL A 115 5.87 -2.35 -3.13
CA VAL A 115 7.33 -2.17 -3.20
C VAL A 115 7.74 -1.56 -4.53
N GLU A 116 7.08 -1.88 -5.65
CA GLU A 116 7.27 -1.19 -6.93
C GLU A 116 7.06 0.33 -6.77
N ARG A 117 5.95 0.74 -6.14
CA ARG A 117 5.64 2.17 -5.92
C ARG A 117 6.60 2.86 -4.96
N ILE A 118 7.01 2.17 -3.88
CA ILE A 118 8.05 2.67 -2.96
C ILE A 118 9.36 2.87 -3.73
N SER A 119 9.75 1.90 -4.56
CA SER A 119 10.98 1.99 -5.38
C SER A 119 10.97 3.19 -6.32
N TRP A 120 9.81 3.50 -6.92
CA TRP A 120 9.65 4.70 -7.75
C TRP A 120 9.78 5.97 -6.95
N ARG A 121 9.20 6.01 -5.75
CA ARG A 121 9.30 7.19 -4.89
C ARG A 121 10.74 7.44 -4.46
N VAL A 122 11.45 6.39 -4.03
CA VAL A 122 12.87 6.50 -3.65
C VAL A 122 13.72 6.94 -4.83
N ARG A 123 13.52 6.35 -6.02
CA ARG A 123 14.18 6.78 -7.26
C ARG A 123 13.93 8.26 -7.52
N ASP A 124 12.67 8.70 -7.50
CA ASP A 124 12.29 10.07 -7.85
C ASP A 124 12.84 11.10 -6.84
N LEU A 125 12.92 10.75 -5.55
CA LEU A 125 13.47 11.64 -4.52
C LEU A 125 14.99 11.74 -4.54
N THR A 126 15.68 10.77 -5.14
CA THR A 126 17.14 10.63 -5.03
C THR A 126 17.86 10.54 -6.34
N ASP A 127 17.15 10.69 -7.46
CA ASP A 127 17.68 10.46 -8.79
C ASP A 127 18.34 9.07 -8.91
N GLY A 128 17.69 8.06 -8.30
CA GLY A 128 18.13 6.67 -8.29
C GLY A 128 19.38 6.35 -7.44
N LYS A 129 19.92 7.33 -6.70
CA LYS A 129 21.15 7.19 -5.88
C LYS A 129 20.88 6.87 -4.41
N GLY A 130 19.61 6.79 -4.02
CA GLY A 130 19.18 6.47 -2.67
C GLY A 130 18.88 4.99 -2.46
N TYR A 131 18.53 4.68 -1.21
CA TYR A 131 18.18 3.33 -0.79
C TYR A 131 17.14 3.35 0.32
N ALA A 132 16.21 2.39 0.33
CA ALA A 132 15.25 2.20 1.40
C ALA A 132 15.36 0.80 2.04
N ASP A 133 15.52 0.78 3.37
CA ASP A 133 15.34 -0.43 4.16
C ASP A 133 13.84 -0.71 4.34
N LEU A 134 13.43 -1.98 4.21
CA LEU A 134 12.03 -2.36 4.31
C LEU A 134 11.75 -3.04 5.66
N TYR A 135 11.10 -2.34 6.57
CA TYR A 135 10.68 -2.86 7.87
C TYR A 135 9.23 -3.32 7.80
N PHE A 136 9.01 -4.62 7.99
CA PHE A 136 7.67 -5.22 8.00
C PHE A 136 7.25 -5.50 9.43
N GLU A 137 5.99 -5.19 9.78
CA GLU A 137 5.40 -5.64 11.03
C GLU A 137 5.42 -7.18 11.09
N SER A 138 5.80 -7.71 12.25
CA SER A 138 6.04 -9.12 12.46
C SER A 138 4.75 -9.91 12.61
N ARG A 139 4.55 -10.90 11.73
CA ARG A 139 3.39 -11.81 11.76
C ARG A 139 3.82 -13.21 12.15
N SER A 140 3.13 -13.83 13.11
CA SER A 140 3.46 -15.17 13.62
C SER A 140 3.31 -16.29 12.57
N ASN A 141 2.49 -16.10 11.53
CA ASN A 141 2.22 -17.09 10.49
C ASN A 141 2.88 -16.77 9.13
N MET A 142 3.94 -15.95 9.14
CA MET A 142 4.63 -15.48 7.94
C MET A 142 6.07 -15.98 7.87
N SER A 143 6.49 -16.45 6.69
CA SER A 143 7.89 -16.79 6.43
C SER A 143 8.58 -15.61 5.75
N TYR A 144 9.35 -14.85 6.51
CA TYR A 144 10.12 -13.72 5.96
C TYR A 144 11.17 -14.18 4.96
N ARG A 145 11.69 -15.40 5.09
CA ARG A 145 12.55 -16.01 4.08
C ARG A 145 11.81 -16.24 2.77
N ALA A 146 10.58 -16.75 2.81
CA ALA A 146 9.77 -16.93 1.60
C ALA A 146 9.40 -15.59 0.95
N LEU A 147 9.16 -14.55 1.76
CA LEU A 147 8.95 -13.19 1.25
C LEU A 147 10.22 -12.63 0.60
N GLU A 148 11.39 -12.80 1.23
CA GLU A 148 12.68 -12.39 0.67
C GLU A 148 12.92 -13.09 -0.68
N ASP A 149 12.77 -14.42 -0.73
CA ASP A 149 12.90 -15.20 -1.96
C ASP A 149 11.91 -14.73 -3.05
N TYR A 150 10.68 -14.38 -2.66
CA TYR A 150 9.69 -13.82 -3.57
C TYR A 150 10.12 -12.47 -4.14
N LEU A 151 10.58 -11.54 -3.30
CA LEU A 151 11.03 -10.23 -3.75
C LEU A 151 12.30 -10.30 -4.61
N GLU A 152 13.20 -11.25 -4.35
CA GLU A 152 14.35 -11.51 -5.23
C GLU A 152 13.91 -12.02 -6.61
N ARG A 153 12.86 -12.86 -6.69
CA ARG A 153 12.26 -13.23 -7.98
C ARG A 153 11.64 -12.04 -8.69
N VAL A 154 10.93 -11.17 -7.98
CA VAL A 154 10.36 -9.93 -8.55
C VAL A 154 11.46 -9.02 -9.09
N LYS A 155 12.58 -8.85 -8.37
CA LYS A 155 13.75 -8.08 -8.84
C LYS A 155 14.37 -8.65 -10.12
N ALA A 156 14.35 -9.97 -10.27
CA ALA A 156 14.90 -10.67 -11.44
C ALA A 156 13.93 -10.73 -12.63
N ASP A 157 12.64 -10.48 -12.41
CA ASP A 157 11.60 -10.53 -13.44
C ASP A 157 11.66 -9.30 -14.35
N PRO A 158 11.95 -9.46 -15.67
CA PRO A 158 11.98 -8.34 -16.61
C PRO A 158 10.64 -7.62 -16.79
N SER A 159 9.53 -8.25 -16.39
CA SER A 159 8.19 -7.65 -16.41
C SER A 159 7.89 -6.79 -15.19
N SER A 160 8.70 -6.88 -14.12
CA SER A 160 8.52 -6.03 -12.96
C SER A 160 8.97 -4.60 -13.25
N GLU A 161 8.18 -3.64 -12.79
CA GLU A 161 8.52 -2.22 -12.85
C GLU A 161 9.36 -1.77 -11.63
N LEU A 162 9.77 -2.71 -10.78
CA LEU A 162 10.53 -2.45 -9.55
C LEU A 162 11.94 -1.94 -9.86
N VAL A 163 12.35 -0.87 -9.18
CA VAL A 163 13.70 -0.33 -9.29
C VAL A 163 14.59 -1.04 -8.26
N ALA A 164 15.24 -2.13 -8.67
CA ALA A 164 15.87 -3.08 -7.74
C ALA A 164 17.02 -2.49 -6.90
N ASN A 165 17.80 -1.57 -7.47
CA ASN A 165 18.98 -1.02 -6.82
C ASN A 165 18.69 -0.03 -5.68
N VAL A 166 17.42 0.37 -5.48
CA VAL A 166 17.05 1.36 -4.46
C VAL A 166 16.28 0.76 -3.27
N ILE A 167 16.08 -0.56 -3.24
CA ILE A 167 15.27 -1.24 -2.22
C ILE A 167 16.04 -2.39 -1.58
N GLY A 168 15.93 -2.49 -0.25
CA GLY A 168 16.51 -3.58 0.52
C GLY A 168 15.65 -4.82 0.67
N LYS A 169 16.18 -5.77 1.42
CA LYS A 169 15.48 -7.00 1.81
C LYS A 169 14.43 -6.72 2.89
N PRO A 170 13.40 -7.56 3.05
CA PRO A 170 12.44 -7.43 4.13
C PRO A 170 13.11 -7.67 5.50
N ILE A 171 12.85 -6.78 6.45
CA ILE A 171 13.37 -6.83 7.83
C ILE A 171 12.17 -6.92 8.77
N PRO A 172 11.89 -8.08 9.40
CA PRO A 172 10.81 -8.19 10.38
C PRO A 172 11.12 -7.41 11.65
N ARG A 173 10.16 -6.63 12.12
CA ARG A 173 10.17 -5.92 13.40
C ARG A 173 8.77 -5.89 14.00
N THR A 174 8.66 -5.66 15.29
CA THR A 174 7.38 -5.47 15.97
C THR A 174 7.12 -3.99 16.23
N GLY A 175 5.86 -3.61 16.39
CA GLY A 175 5.48 -2.25 16.80
C GLY A 175 6.12 -1.84 18.13
N GLN A 176 6.44 -2.80 19.01
CA GLN A 176 7.16 -2.54 20.25
C GLN A 176 8.63 -2.17 20.02
N GLU A 177 9.31 -2.80 19.05
CA GLU A 177 10.70 -2.50 18.68
C GLU A 177 10.81 -1.24 17.83
N CYS A 178 9.82 -0.96 16.98
CA CYS A 178 9.86 0.13 15.99
C CYS A 178 8.57 0.94 16.03
N LYS A 179 8.61 2.12 16.66
CA LYS A 179 7.45 3.01 16.79
C LYS A 179 6.85 3.45 15.45
N ASN A 180 7.66 3.59 14.41
CA ASN A 180 7.15 3.97 13.08
C ASN A 180 6.24 2.88 12.46
N LEU A 181 6.31 1.62 12.92
CA LEU A 181 5.33 0.59 12.55
C LEU A 181 3.93 0.92 13.11
N GLN A 182 3.84 1.54 14.28
CA GLN A 182 2.57 2.03 14.85
C GLN A 182 1.97 3.18 14.02
N ILE A 183 2.80 3.93 13.29
CA ILE A 183 2.33 5.01 12.40
C ILE A 183 1.72 4.41 11.14
N VAL A 184 2.37 3.43 10.51
CA VAL A 184 1.80 2.75 9.33
C VAL A 184 0.56 1.94 9.68
N ASP A 185 0.49 1.28 10.84
CA ASP A 185 -0.75 0.64 11.37
C ASP A 185 -1.91 1.65 11.41
N ALA A 186 -1.67 2.84 11.99
CA ALA A 186 -2.67 3.91 12.05
C ALA A 186 -3.07 4.42 10.65
N CYS A 187 -2.11 4.62 9.75
CA CYS A 187 -2.39 5.10 8.39
C CYS A 187 -3.18 4.06 7.56
N ALA A 188 -2.75 2.80 7.58
CA ALA A 188 -3.43 1.69 6.91
C ALA A 188 -4.83 1.46 7.50
N GLY A 189 -4.95 1.49 8.83
CA GLY A 189 -6.21 1.39 9.55
C GLY A 189 -7.18 2.54 9.29
N ALA A 190 -6.69 3.77 9.15
CA ALA A 190 -7.48 4.93 8.74
C ALA A 190 -8.05 4.76 7.33
N CYS A 191 -7.22 4.31 6.38
CA CYS A 191 -7.68 4.01 5.03
C CYS A 191 -8.64 2.82 4.98
N PHE A 192 -8.44 1.81 5.82
CA PHE A 192 -9.35 0.69 5.96
C PHE A 192 -10.73 1.16 6.44
N ALA A 193 -10.81 2.03 7.45
CA ALA A 193 -12.07 2.59 7.93
C ALA A 193 -12.82 3.43 6.87
N ALA A 194 -12.10 3.99 5.91
CA ALA A 194 -12.67 4.74 4.79
C ALA A 194 -13.23 3.84 3.67
N LEU A 195 -12.78 2.58 3.59
CA LEU A 195 -13.15 1.63 2.53
C LEU A 195 -14.08 0.52 3.02
N GLU A 196 -13.81 -0.04 4.19
CA GLU A 196 -14.57 -1.14 4.79
C GLU A 196 -15.84 -0.60 5.46
N PRO A 197 -17.03 -1.07 5.04
CA PRO A 197 -18.27 -0.77 5.73
C PRO A 197 -18.24 -1.32 7.16
N ASN A 198 -18.68 -0.53 8.14
CA ASN A 198 -18.93 -1.01 9.49
C ASN A 198 -20.19 -1.90 9.56
N ASP A 199 -20.54 -2.36 10.76
CA ASP A 199 -21.73 -3.21 10.99
C ASP A 199 -23.06 -2.58 10.55
N TYR A 200 -23.07 -1.27 10.30
CA TYR A 200 -24.22 -0.50 9.81
C TYR A 200 -24.11 -0.14 8.32
N GLY A 201 -23.12 -0.69 7.60
CA GLY A 201 -22.89 -0.42 6.19
C GLY A 201 -22.27 0.95 5.89
N MET A 202 -21.78 1.68 6.90
CA MET A 202 -21.20 3.02 6.75
C MET A 202 -19.67 2.97 6.71
N THR A 203 -19.07 3.90 5.97
CA THR A 203 -17.62 4.15 5.93
C THR A 203 -17.29 5.50 6.55
N ASP A 204 -16.04 5.67 7.01
CA ASP A 204 -15.58 6.91 7.65
C ASP A 204 -14.29 7.42 6.99
N GLN A 205 -14.44 8.46 6.18
CA GLN A 205 -13.35 9.08 5.42
C GLN A 205 -12.62 10.19 6.18
N SER A 206 -13.15 10.61 7.34
CA SER A 206 -12.64 11.77 8.08
C SER A 206 -11.16 11.63 8.42
N TYR A 207 -10.71 10.43 8.77
CA TYR A 207 -9.31 10.13 9.10
C TYR A 207 -8.35 10.31 7.93
N VAL A 208 -8.78 9.97 6.71
CA VAL A 208 -7.92 10.00 5.52
C VAL A 208 -7.66 11.43 5.05
N THR A 209 -8.52 12.38 5.42
CA THR A 209 -8.33 13.80 5.07
C THR A 209 -6.99 14.35 5.58
N PHE A 210 -6.53 13.91 6.75
CA PHE A 210 -5.22 14.28 7.31
C PHE A 210 -4.03 13.69 6.54
N LEU A 211 -4.23 12.63 5.76
CA LEU A 211 -3.18 11.97 4.98
C LEU A 211 -3.06 12.49 3.55
N ARG A 212 -3.93 13.42 3.12
CA ARG A 212 -4.03 13.87 1.72
C ARG A 212 -2.69 14.26 1.09
N GLU A 213 -1.91 15.03 1.84
CA GLU A 213 -0.60 15.58 1.44
C GLU A 213 0.56 14.61 1.71
N ARG A 214 0.31 13.54 2.46
CA ARG A 214 1.30 12.48 2.73
C ARG A 214 1.35 11.46 1.61
N PHE A 215 0.25 11.25 0.88
CA PHE A 215 0.26 10.28 -0.21
C PHE A 215 1.25 10.64 -1.31
N TYR A 216 2.03 9.65 -1.75
CA TYR A 216 2.92 9.81 -2.88
C TYR A 216 2.14 10.17 -4.16
N ARG A 217 2.50 11.30 -4.77
CA ARG A 217 2.00 11.73 -6.07
C ARG A 217 3.17 11.93 -7.02
N ARG A 218 2.97 11.52 -8.27
CA ARG A 218 3.90 11.82 -9.36
C ARG A 218 3.17 12.63 -10.42
N LYS A 219 3.62 13.88 -10.63
CA LYS A 219 2.96 14.83 -11.55
C LYS A 219 1.45 14.94 -11.29
N GLY A 220 1.05 14.99 -10.02
CA GLY A 220 -0.34 15.04 -9.59
C GLY A 220 -1.09 13.70 -9.57
N ASN A 221 -0.59 12.64 -10.24
CA ASN A 221 -1.23 11.33 -10.25
C ASN A 221 -1.02 10.58 -8.92
N LEU A 222 -2.14 10.21 -8.30
CA LEU A 222 -2.21 9.41 -7.07
C LEU A 222 -2.56 7.94 -7.32
N SER A 223 -3.55 7.68 -8.16
CA SER A 223 -4.18 6.37 -8.33
C SER A 223 -3.24 5.30 -8.86
N ASP A 224 -2.22 5.70 -9.62
CA ASP A 224 -1.19 4.77 -10.10
C ASP A 224 0.01 4.67 -9.16
N TYR A 225 0.13 5.60 -8.22
CA TYR A 225 1.28 5.80 -7.35
C TYR A 225 0.91 5.56 -5.88
N GLY A 226 0.62 6.62 -5.11
CA GLY A 226 0.44 6.54 -3.66
C GLY A 226 -0.85 5.85 -3.18
N PHE A 227 -1.88 5.67 -4.01
CA PHE A 227 -3.12 5.00 -3.60
C PHE A 227 -3.65 4.10 -4.72
N LYS A 228 -3.21 2.84 -4.74
CA LYS A 228 -3.63 1.87 -5.76
C LYS A 228 -4.82 1.05 -5.28
N LEU A 229 -5.95 1.17 -5.99
CA LEU A 229 -7.12 0.33 -5.80
C LEU A 229 -7.15 -0.81 -6.81
N LEU A 230 -7.46 -2.02 -6.34
CA LEU A 230 -7.59 -3.22 -7.15
C LEU A 230 -8.97 -3.84 -6.95
N PRO A 231 -9.62 -4.32 -8.03
CA PRO A 231 -9.24 -4.15 -9.44
C PRO A 231 -9.49 -2.70 -9.93
N HIS A 232 -8.63 -2.19 -10.84
CA HIS A 232 -8.82 -0.88 -11.47
C HIS A 232 -9.85 -1.02 -12.61
N ASP A 233 -11.00 -0.37 -12.48
CA ASP A 233 -11.96 0.02 -13.53
C ASP A 233 -12.56 -1.08 -14.43
N GLY A 234 -12.59 -2.33 -13.98
CA GLY A 234 -13.25 -3.44 -14.67
C GLY A 234 -12.42 -4.70 -14.52
N ALA A 235 -13.07 -5.84 -14.31
CA ALA A 235 -12.50 -7.19 -14.12
C ALA A 235 -10.97 -7.26 -14.32
N ALA A 236 -10.21 -7.36 -13.22
CA ALA A 236 -8.78 -7.61 -13.33
C ALA A 236 -8.58 -8.96 -14.02
N GLU A 237 -8.18 -8.93 -15.29
CA GLU A 237 -7.43 -10.03 -15.88
C GLU A 237 -6.04 -9.99 -15.26
N PHE A 238 -5.80 -10.94 -14.36
CA PHE A 238 -4.49 -11.12 -13.76
C PHE A 238 -3.55 -11.65 -14.84
N ALA A 239 -2.42 -10.96 -15.06
CA ALA A 239 -1.28 -11.61 -15.72
C ALA A 239 -0.91 -12.81 -14.85
N GLY A 240 -1.22 -14.01 -15.31
CA GLY A 240 -1.03 -15.23 -14.53
C GLY A 240 0.40 -15.32 -14.04
N ASP A 241 0.62 -15.11 -12.74
CA ASP A 241 1.87 -15.43 -12.07
C ASP A 241 2.00 -16.96 -12.08
N ASN A 242 2.53 -17.50 -13.18
CA ASN A 242 2.85 -18.92 -13.38
C ASN A 242 4.01 -19.41 -12.50
N MET A 243 4.48 -18.61 -11.52
CA MET A 243 5.75 -18.84 -10.84
C MET A 243 5.64 -19.56 -9.48
N ASP A 244 4.44 -19.81 -8.94
CA ASP A 244 4.29 -20.24 -7.53
C ASP A 244 4.12 -21.75 -7.30
N GLN A 245 4.30 -22.60 -8.32
CA GLN A 245 4.16 -24.06 -8.17
C GLN A 245 5.42 -24.75 -7.58
N GLY A 246 6.57 -24.06 -7.51
CA GLY A 246 7.86 -24.69 -7.20
C GLY A 246 8.24 -24.82 -5.72
N ALA A 247 7.58 -24.09 -4.80
CA ALA A 247 8.10 -23.89 -3.44
C ALA A 247 7.44 -24.77 -2.35
N ILE A 248 6.39 -25.54 -2.67
CA ILE A 248 5.64 -26.34 -1.66
C ILE A 248 6.04 -27.83 -1.68
N ASN A 249 6.68 -28.33 -2.73
CA ASN A 249 7.01 -29.77 -2.88
C ASN A 249 8.46 -30.11 -2.51
N ARG A 250 8.97 -29.65 -1.36
CA ARG A 250 10.26 -30.09 -0.82
C ARG A 250 10.19 -30.44 0.66
N GLU A 251 9.33 -31.41 0.97
CA GLU A 251 9.60 -32.39 2.04
C GLU A 251 9.45 -33.78 1.42
N SER A 252 10.59 -34.48 1.26
CA SER A 252 10.80 -35.84 0.75
C SER A 252 10.33 -36.89 1.78
N GLU A 253 9.89 -38.11 1.44
CA GLU A 253 10.53 -39.22 0.69
C GLU A 253 9.49 -40.31 0.28
N PRO A 254 9.84 -41.46 -0.34
CA PRO A 254 10.47 -41.63 -1.66
C PRO A 254 9.61 -42.55 -2.57
N GLN A 255 9.73 -42.43 -3.90
CA GLN A 255 9.22 -43.45 -4.83
C GLN A 255 10.29 -43.91 -5.83
N ALA A 256 10.31 -45.23 -6.04
CA ALA A 256 11.18 -46.00 -6.92
C ALA A 256 10.78 -45.84 -8.41
N PRO A 257 11.62 -46.30 -9.38
CA PRO A 257 11.61 -45.77 -10.74
C PRO A 257 10.67 -46.51 -11.69
N GLY A 258 10.06 -45.74 -12.60
CA GLY A 258 9.24 -46.24 -13.71
C GLY A 258 9.43 -45.39 -14.97
N SER A 259 9.64 -46.08 -16.08
CA SER A 259 10.20 -45.69 -17.39
C SER A 259 9.24 -45.06 -18.42
N HIS A 260 9.84 -44.45 -19.47
CA HIS A 260 9.34 -44.24 -20.87
C HIS A 260 8.21 -43.19 -21.07
N THR A 261 8.08 -42.39 -22.15
CA THR A 261 8.72 -42.22 -23.48
C THR A 261 8.29 -40.86 -24.11
N SER A 262 8.96 -40.47 -25.20
CA SER A 262 9.02 -39.20 -25.96
C SER A 262 7.89 -38.81 -26.96
N LYS A 263 7.99 -37.54 -27.46
CA LYS A 263 7.52 -36.90 -28.74
C LYS A 263 6.20 -36.11 -28.67
N GLY A 264 6.00 -34.91 -29.26
CA GLY A 264 6.82 -34.01 -30.09
C GLY A 264 5.97 -32.88 -30.74
N ALA A 265 6.67 -31.90 -31.33
CA ALA A 265 6.30 -30.93 -32.39
C ALA A 265 5.36 -29.72 -32.12
N ALA A 266 5.69 -28.65 -32.84
CA ALA A 266 5.30 -27.24 -32.67
C ALA A 266 4.33 -26.75 -33.76
N VAL A 267 3.61 -25.65 -33.49
CA VAL A 267 3.27 -24.59 -34.48
C VAL A 267 3.11 -23.26 -33.75
N GLY A 268 3.83 -22.23 -34.18
CA GLY A 268 3.71 -20.86 -33.70
C GLY A 268 2.88 -19.97 -34.65
N LEU A 269 2.20 -18.98 -34.08
CA LEU A 269 1.83 -17.70 -34.71
C LEU A 269 1.51 -16.68 -33.60
N THR A 270 1.98 -15.45 -33.81
CA THR A 270 2.34 -14.44 -32.83
C THR A 270 1.15 -13.63 -32.28
N ALA A 271 0.92 -13.68 -30.96
CA ALA A 271 -0.10 -12.91 -30.23
C ALA A 271 0.39 -11.52 -29.72
N TRP A 272 1.59 -11.07 -30.12
CA TRP A 272 2.27 -9.94 -29.48
C TRP A 272 2.03 -8.55 -30.10
N SER A 273 1.40 -8.42 -31.28
CA SER A 273 1.25 -7.11 -31.95
C SER A 273 -0.11 -6.41 -31.76
N LEU A 274 -1.16 -7.10 -31.31
CA LEU A 274 -2.50 -6.52 -31.17
C LEU A 274 -2.78 -5.87 -29.80
N SER A 275 -2.01 -6.19 -28.76
CA SER A 275 -2.26 -5.71 -27.39
C SER A 275 -1.85 -4.24 -27.18
N ARG A 276 -0.83 -3.74 -27.91
CA ARG A 276 -0.36 -2.34 -27.76
C ARG A 276 -1.27 -1.30 -28.45
N ALA A 277 -1.94 -1.66 -29.54
CA ALA A 277 -2.74 -0.72 -30.32
C ALA A 277 -4.11 -0.40 -29.70
N CYS A 278 -4.65 -1.26 -28.83
CA CYS A 278 -5.96 -1.05 -28.18
C CYS A 278 -5.92 -0.14 -26.94
N SER A 279 -4.74 0.13 -26.36
CA SER A 279 -4.62 0.94 -25.12
C SER A 279 -4.72 2.45 -25.36
N LEU A 280 -4.40 2.92 -26.58
CA LEU A 280 -4.30 4.36 -26.87
C LEU A 280 -5.63 5.02 -27.30
N LEU A 281 -6.66 4.24 -27.65
CA LEU A 281 -7.92 4.77 -28.19
C LEU A 281 -9.12 4.74 -27.22
N ARG A 282 -8.99 4.17 -26.01
CA ARG A 282 -10.10 4.09 -25.04
C ARG A 282 -10.14 5.20 -23.99
N ASN A 283 -9.17 6.12 -23.99
CA ASN A 283 -9.06 7.20 -23.00
C ASN A 283 -9.94 8.44 -23.26
N ARG A 284 -10.90 8.41 -24.20
CA ARG A 284 -11.65 9.63 -24.58
C ARG A 284 -13.17 9.61 -24.42
N LEU A 285 -13.77 8.50 -24.02
CA LEU A 285 -15.21 8.40 -23.84
C LEU A 285 -15.46 7.44 -22.67
N TYR A 286 -15.69 7.93 -21.44
CA TYR A 286 -16.51 7.28 -20.39
C TYR A 286 -16.50 8.10 -19.07
N LEU A 287 -16.47 9.43 -19.14
CA LEU A 287 -16.57 10.31 -17.96
C LEU A 287 -18.00 10.56 -17.45
N THR A 288 -19.03 9.83 -17.92
CA THR A 288 -20.43 10.19 -17.66
C THR A 288 -21.23 9.23 -16.77
N ARG A 289 -20.63 8.25 -16.08
CA ARG A 289 -21.42 7.31 -15.25
C ARG A 289 -20.82 6.81 -13.92
N LEU A 290 -20.02 7.64 -13.23
CA LEU A 290 -19.52 7.35 -11.88
C LEU A 290 -19.81 8.47 -10.85
N SER A 291 -20.96 9.14 -10.95
CA SER A 291 -21.36 10.20 -9.99
C SER A 291 -22.03 9.71 -8.70
N LYS A 292 -22.01 8.41 -8.36
CA LYS A 292 -22.77 7.90 -7.19
C LYS A 292 -22.03 7.02 -6.18
N ILE A 293 -20.74 6.72 -6.36
CA ILE A 293 -19.90 6.14 -5.31
C ILE A 293 -18.55 6.86 -5.35
N THR A 294 -18.52 8.02 -4.66
CA THR A 294 -17.37 8.86 -4.29
C THR A 294 -16.28 9.13 -5.35
N PRO A 295 -16.42 10.23 -6.10
CA PRO A 295 -15.27 10.99 -6.61
C PRO A 295 -15.25 12.45 -6.12
N SER A 296 -15.64 12.74 -4.87
CA SER A 296 -15.51 14.11 -4.32
C SER A 296 -14.12 14.42 -3.76
N PHE A 297 -13.26 13.42 -3.55
CA PHE A 297 -11.86 13.61 -3.13
C PHE A 297 -10.86 13.58 -4.30
N LEU A 298 -11.25 13.01 -5.45
CA LEU A 298 -10.35 12.72 -6.58
C LEU A 298 -10.42 13.76 -7.72
N CYS A 299 -11.42 14.64 -7.73
CA CYS A 299 -11.56 15.71 -8.71
C CYS A 299 -11.84 17.04 -8.01
N GLU A 300 -10.80 17.87 -7.85
CA GLU A 300 -10.87 19.33 -8.03
C GLU A 300 -9.45 19.91 -7.85
N VAL A 301 -8.85 20.31 -8.96
CA VAL A 301 -7.77 21.29 -9.01
C VAL A 301 -8.26 22.34 -10.01
N ASP A 302 -8.77 23.46 -9.49
CA ASP A 302 -9.01 24.66 -10.30
C ASP A 302 -7.88 25.65 -9.99
N PRO A 303 -7.07 26.08 -10.97
CA PRO A 303 -5.99 27.03 -10.74
C PRO A 303 -6.51 28.45 -10.97
N GLY A 304 -6.93 29.14 -9.91
CA GLY A 304 -7.09 30.59 -10.01
C GLY A 304 -8.01 31.23 -8.99
N PHE A 305 -7.46 31.66 -7.85
CA PHE A 305 -7.90 32.91 -7.23
C PHE A 305 -6.82 33.44 -6.27
N TYR A 306 -6.19 34.56 -6.65
CA TYR A 306 -5.42 35.41 -5.74
C TYR A 306 -6.39 36.40 -5.08
N PRO A 307 -6.52 36.45 -3.74
CA PRO A 307 -7.10 37.62 -3.10
C PRO A 307 -6.01 38.68 -2.94
N GLY A 308 -6.27 39.82 -3.56
CA GLY A 308 -5.42 41.00 -3.50
C GLY A 308 -5.19 41.49 -2.08
N SER A 309 -3.96 41.92 -1.87
CA SER A 309 -3.53 42.83 -0.82
C SER A 309 -4.30 44.15 -0.87
N THR A 310 -4.93 44.52 0.24
CA THR A 310 -5.18 45.93 0.59
C THR A 310 -4.34 46.30 1.82
N PRO A 311 -3.65 47.46 1.81
CA PRO A 311 -2.79 47.87 2.89
C PRO A 311 -3.60 48.46 4.05
N ILE A 312 -3.25 48.07 5.28
CA ILE A 312 -3.71 48.73 6.50
C ILE A 312 -2.76 49.90 6.78
N SER A 313 -3.29 51.11 6.70
CA SER A 313 -2.64 52.34 7.17
C SER A 313 -2.74 52.44 8.70
N PRO A 314 -1.73 53.01 9.40
CA PRO A 314 -1.77 53.20 10.83
C PRO A 314 -2.49 54.51 11.18
N THR A 315 -3.41 54.48 12.14
CA THR A 315 -3.89 55.69 12.83
C THR A 315 -3.41 55.67 14.27
N THR A 316 -2.59 56.67 14.55
CA THR A 316 -2.13 57.19 15.84
C THR A 316 -3.25 57.81 16.67
N ASP A 317 -3.10 57.68 17.99
CA ASP A 317 -3.54 58.55 19.10
C ASP A 317 -4.92 59.25 19.07
N ARG A 318 -5.78 58.85 20.01
CA ARG A 318 -6.18 59.66 21.19
C ARG A 318 -6.95 58.82 22.20
#